data_AF-A0A0F8EKI4-F1
#
_entry.id   AF-A0A0F8EKI4-F1
#
_cell.length_a   1.000
_cell.length_b   1.000
_cell.length_c   1.000
_cell.angle_alpha   90.00
_cell.angle_beta   90.00
_cell.angle_gamma   90.00
#
_symmetry.space_group_name_H-M   'P 1'
#
loop_
_entity.id
_entity.type
_entity.pdbx_description
1 polymer ?
#
loop_
_entity_poly.entity_id
_entity_poly.type
_entity_poly.pdbx_seq_one_letter_code
_entity_poly.pdbx_strand_id
1 'polypeptide(L)'
;MNTKIIVLLLVLGVVLFSGCAGNEQPSPEENATPEETVTPDEIATPEETETPTETETETETPDEVETPVVTETEEEVTPVENETEEGPTVTTPDIRKTPYTIRLDNFRAYPSSLDIKEGETVAWINYQESPRRVFTLTSEEDLFEDASLVYRRSFAYTFNETGTYTFTIIGQPRMDVNITVNEL
;
A
#
# COMPACT_ATOMS: atom_id res chain seq x y z
N MET A 1 25.34 16.05 -17.64
CA MET A 1 24.18 16.86 -18.11
C MET A 1 23.77 16.31 -19.46
N ASN A 2 22.60 15.67 -19.55
CA ASN A 2 22.19 14.95 -20.76
C ASN A 2 21.70 15.94 -21.82
N THR A 3 22.24 15.89 -23.02
CA THR A 3 21.91 16.77 -24.16
C THR A 3 20.41 16.81 -24.49
N LYS A 4 19.67 15.75 -24.15
CA LYS A 4 18.20 15.69 -24.28
C LYS A 4 17.47 16.63 -23.31
N ILE A 5 18.02 16.88 -22.12
CA ILE A 5 17.46 17.81 -21.12
C ILE A 5 17.68 19.26 -21.58
N ILE A 6 18.83 19.55 -22.21
CA ILE A 6 19.15 20.90 -22.72
C ILE A 6 18.19 21.28 -23.86
N VAL A 7 17.88 20.33 -24.75
CA VAL A 7 16.92 20.56 -25.85
C VAL A 7 15.51 20.75 -25.32
N LEU A 8 15.08 19.98 -24.31
CA LEU A 8 13.75 20.12 -23.70
C LEU A 8 13.56 21.50 -23.02
N LEU A 9 14.58 22.01 -22.33
CA LEU A 9 14.53 23.32 -21.66
C LEU A 9 14.49 24.49 -22.64
N LEU A 10 15.13 24.36 -23.81
CA LEU A 10 15.11 25.39 -24.84
C LEU A 10 13.73 25.56 -25.51
N VAL A 11 12.94 24.47 -25.59
CA VAL A 11 11.60 24.49 -26.18
C VAL A 11 10.56 25.00 -25.18
N LEU A 12 10.74 24.75 -23.88
CA LEU A 12 9.81 25.20 -22.83
C LEU A 12 9.96 26.69 -22.49
N GLY A 13 11.15 27.28 -22.72
CA GLY A 13 11.45 28.68 -22.38
C GLY A 13 10.78 29.74 -23.26
N VAL A 14 10.23 29.36 -24.44
CA VAL A 14 9.65 30.32 -25.39
C VAL A 14 8.21 30.73 -25.01
N VAL A 15 7.58 30.06 -24.04
CA VAL A 15 6.15 30.23 -23.73
C VAL A 15 5.85 31.28 -22.64
N LEU A 16 6.86 31.90 -22.02
CA LEU A 16 6.66 32.79 -20.84
C LEU A 16 6.81 34.30 -21.09
N PHE A 17 6.90 34.77 -22.34
CA PHE A 17 7.04 36.21 -22.64
C PHE A 17 5.81 36.83 -23.33
N SER A 18 4.62 36.67 -22.77
CA SER A 18 3.44 37.42 -23.24
C SER A 18 2.51 37.78 -22.09
N GLY A 19 2.64 39.01 -21.57
CA GLY A 19 1.59 39.63 -20.76
C GLY A 19 2.04 40.64 -19.71
N CYS A 20 2.61 41.79 -20.11
CA CYS A 20 2.58 43.01 -19.31
C CYS A 20 1.78 44.07 -20.08
N ALA A 21 0.60 44.41 -19.56
CA ALA A 21 -0.14 45.65 -19.79
C ALA A 21 -0.90 45.87 -18.46
N GLY A 22 -0.61 46.87 -17.63
CA GLY A 22 -0.65 48.29 -17.95
C GLY A 22 -1.93 48.84 -17.35
N ASN A 23 -1.84 49.45 -16.16
CA ASN A 23 -2.60 50.64 -15.77
C ASN A 23 -2.18 51.17 -14.39
N GLU A 24 -1.76 52.43 -14.38
CA GLU A 24 -1.48 53.27 -13.22
C GLU A 24 -2.75 54.00 -12.72
N GLN A 25 -2.72 54.39 -11.44
CA GLN A 25 -3.34 55.59 -10.81
C GLN A 25 -4.78 55.48 -10.21
N PRO A 26 -5.22 56.29 -9.19
CA PRO A 26 -4.60 56.91 -7.97
C PRO A 26 -5.34 56.64 -6.62
N SER A 27 -4.76 57.20 -5.54
CA SER A 27 -5.18 57.44 -4.12
C SER A 27 -6.53 58.19 -3.91
N PRO A 28 -7.10 58.32 -2.68
CA PRO A 28 -6.63 59.25 -1.60
C PRO A 28 -6.49 58.58 -0.20
N GLU A 29 -5.45 58.88 0.61
CA GLU A 29 -5.39 59.92 1.69
C GLU A 29 -6.45 59.73 2.80
N GLU A 30 -6.22 59.76 4.12
CA GLU A 30 -5.28 60.36 5.08
C GLU A 30 -5.44 59.53 6.40
N ASN A 31 -4.54 59.41 7.38
CA ASN A 31 -4.03 60.49 8.22
C ASN A 31 -3.04 59.94 9.28
N ALA A 32 -2.06 60.78 9.65
CA ALA A 32 -1.31 60.88 10.90
C ALA A 32 -0.20 59.85 11.29
N THR A 33 1.02 60.36 11.18
CA THR A 33 2.27 60.08 11.93
C THR A 33 2.47 61.23 12.95
N PRO A 34 3.35 61.22 13.99
CA PRO A 34 3.97 60.20 14.87
C PRO A 34 3.73 60.52 16.39
N GLU A 35 4.52 59.89 17.28
CA GLU A 35 4.80 60.13 18.72
C GLU A 35 4.26 58.99 19.63
N GLU A 36 4.96 58.36 20.56
CA GLU A 36 6.27 58.56 21.20
C GLU A 36 6.79 57.21 21.74
N THR A 37 8.08 57.17 21.98
CA THR A 37 8.85 56.13 22.68
C THR A 37 8.22 55.74 24.03
N VAL A 38 7.96 54.44 24.24
CA VAL A 38 7.91 53.85 25.59
C VAL A 38 8.67 52.52 25.59
N THR A 39 9.59 52.45 26.55
CA THR A 39 10.48 51.38 27.01
C THR A 39 9.99 49.93 26.81
N PRO A 40 10.88 48.99 26.45
CA PRO A 40 10.56 47.57 26.44
C PRO A 40 10.52 47.02 27.87
N ASP A 41 9.33 46.61 28.31
CA ASP A 41 9.16 45.82 29.53
C ASP A 41 9.60 44.37 29.29
N GLU A 42 10.57 43.97 30.11
CA GLU A 42 10.74 42.66 30.73
C GLU A 42 10.75 41.42 29.83
N ILE A 43 11.98 41.00 29.49
CA ILE A 43 12.30 39.65 29.06
C ILE A 43 12.01 38.71 30.24
N ALA A 44 10.88 38.02 30.17
CA ALA A 44 10.60 36.89 31.04
C ALA A 44 11.58 35.74 30.72
N THR A 45 12.31 35.35 31.75
CA THR A 45 13.11 34.12 31.91
C THR A 45 12.50 32.92 31.17
N PRO A 46 13.27 32.19 30.33
CA PRO A 46 12.86 30.87 29.89
C PRO A 46 12.96 29.90 31.08
N GLU A 47 11.81 29.41 31.53
CA GLU A 47 11.72 28.31 32.49
C GLU A 47 12.30 27.02 31.89
N GLU A 48 13.19 26.46 32.69
CA GLU A 48 13.69 25.09 32.85
C GLU A 48 13.66 24.09 31.69
N THR A 49 14.87 23.59 31.43
CA THR A 49 15.16 22.37 30.67
C THR A 49 14.73 21.14 31.49
N GLU A 50 13.57 20.59 31.17
CA GLU A 50 13.20 19.25 31.62
C GLU A 50 14.04 18.23 30.82
N THR A 51 14.96 17.58 31.53
CA THR A 51 15.72 16.42 31.06
C THR A 51 14.78 15.20 31.09
N PRO A 52 14.55 14.48 29.97
CA PRO A 52 13.84 13.21 30.06
C PRO A 52 14.76 12.17 30.71
N THR A 53 14.36 11.74 31.91
CA THR A 53 14.93 10.61 32.64
C THR A 53 14.98 9.36 31.75
N GLU A 54 16.15 8.74 31.71
CA GLU A 54 16.42 7.47 31.06
C GLU A 54 15.66 6.30 31.69
N THR A 55 15.21 5.40 30.81
CA THR A 55 15.39 3.94 30.89
C THR A 55 15.06 3.23 32.21
N GLU A 56 13.90 2.57 32.24
CA GLU A 56 13.79 1.23 32.81
C GLU A 56 13.24 0.28 31.74
N THR A 57 14.17 -0.46 31.13
CA THR A 57 13.88 -1.63 30.30
C THR A 57 13.72 -2.81 31.25
N GLU A 58 12.48 -3.16 31.59
CA GLU A 58 12.20 -4.46 32.20
C GLU A 58 12.49 -5.55 31.15
N THR A 59 13.56 -6.31 31.42
CA THR A 59 13.91 -7.53 30.68
C THR A 59 13.07 -8.65 31.26
N GLU A 60 11.82 -8.76 30.80
CA GLU A 60 11.03 -9.98 30.98
C GLU A 60 11.65 -11.07 30.11
N THR A 61 12.22 -12.07 30.77
CA THR A 61 12.72 -13.31 30.16
C THR A 61 11.52 -14.11 29.68
N PRO A 62 11.33 -14.37 28.37
CA PRO A 62 10.28 -15.27 27.95
C PRO A 62 10.68 -16.69 28.33
N ASP A 63 9.88 -17.30 29.20
CA ASP A 63 9.94 -18.73 29.52
C ASP A 63 10.02 -19.57 28.24
N GLU A 64 11.02 -20.45 28.23
CA GLU A 64 11.25 -21.50 27.27
C GLU A 64 10.05 -22.47 27.30
N VAL A 65 9.03 -22.19 26.50
CA VAL A 65 7.93 -23.14 26.27
C VAL A 65 8.46 -24.21 25.32
N GLU A 66 8.67 -25.38 25.92
CA GLU A 66 9.15 -26.59 25.26
C GLU A 66 8.35 -26.91 23.99
N THR A 67 9.10 -27.35 23.00
CA THR A 67 8.60 -27.90 21.74
C THR A 67 7.91 -29.24 22.02
N PRO A 68 6.58 -29.39 21.79
CA PRO A 68 6.02 -30.73 21.74
C PRO A 68 6.44 -31.38 20.42
N VAL A 69 7.27 -32.43 20.53
CA VAL A 69 7.50 -33.41 19.47
C VAL A 69 6.15 -34.06 19.16
N VAL A 70 5.54 -33.66 18.05
CA VAL A 70 4.36 -34.33 17.50
C VAL A 70 4.85 -35.46 16.61
N THR A 71 4.74 -36.68 17.15
CA THR A 71 4.91 -37.95 16.46
C THR A 71 3.86 -38.05 15.35
N GLU A 72 4.33 -38.04 14.10
CA GLU A 72 3.55 -38.34 12.92
C GLU A 72 3.13 -39.83 12.99
N THR A 73 1.85 -40.06 13.29
CA THR A 73 1.22 -41.38 13.20
C THR A 73 0.41 -41.38 11.92
N GLU A 74 0.97 -42.03 10.91
CA GLU A 74 0.34 -42.31 9.62
C GLU A 74 -0.71 -43.41 9.83
N GLU A 75 -1.98 -43.02 9.94
CA GLU A 75 -3.11 -43.96 9.85
C GLU A 75 -3.57 -44.03 8.39
N GLU A 76 -3.13 -45.08 7.70
CA GLU A 76 -3.71 -45.55 6.45
C GLU A 76 -5.13 -46.05 6.71
N VAL A 77 -6.13 -45.31 6.23
CA VAL A 77 -7.52 -45.78 6.15
C VAL A 77 -8.00 -45.70 4.71
N THR A 78 -7.95 -46.84 4.03
CA THR A 78 -8.70 -47.13 2.81
C THR A 78 -10.20 -47.06 3.08
N PRO A 79 -10.99 -46.24 2.36
CA PRO A 79 -12.43 -46.43 2.29
C PRO A 79 -12.79 -47.25 1.06
N VAL A 80 -13.54 -48.31 1.35
CA VAL A 80 -14.18 -49.28 0.48
C VAL A 80 -15.03 -48.61 -0.60
N GLU A 81 -14.84 -49.02 -1.86
CA GLU A 81 -15.72 -48.73 -2.99
C GLU A 81 -17.15 -49.20 -2.66
N ASN A 82 -18.09 -48.27 -2.62
CA ASN A 82 -19.51 -48.57 -2.65
C ASN A 82 -20.08 -47.95 -3.93
N GLU A 83 -20.20 -48.77 -4.97
CA GLU A 83 -20.87 -48.42 -6.22
C GLU A 83 -22.32 -48.06 -5.90
N THR A 84 -22.71 -46.81 -6.20
CA THR A 84 -24.11 -46.36 -6.18
C THR A 84 -24.39 -45.65 -7.49
N GLU A 85 -25.44 -46.14 -8.13
CA GLU A 85 -26.03 -45.82 -9.43
C GLU A 85 -26.06 -44.31 -9.77
N GLU A 86 -25.37 -43.91 -10.85
CA GLU A 86 -25.30 -42.52 -11.33
C GLU A 86 -26.61 -42.07 -12.00
N GLY A 87 -27.37 -41.23 -11.28
CA GLY A 87 -28.25 -40.24 -11.91
C GLY A 87 -27.44 -39.17 -12.66
N PRO A 88 -28.07 -38.27 -13.44
CA PRO A 88 -27.37 -37.27 -14.23
C PRO A 88 -26.48 -36.40 -13.33
N THR A 89 -25.17 -36.54 -13.49
CA THR A 89 -24.15 -35.76 -12.79
C THR A 89 -24.30 -34.30 -13.17
N VAL A 90 -24.81 -33.48 -12.25
CA VAL A 90 -24.70 -32.02 -12.33
C VAL A 90 -23.22 -31.71 -12.11
N THR A 91 -22.49 -31.46 -13.20
CA THR A 91 -21.09 -31.01 -13.15
C THR A 91 -21.08 -29.63 -12.50
N THR A 92 -20.89 -29.59 -11.18
CA THR A 92 -20.63 -28.33 -10.48
C THR A 92 -19.28 -27.81 -10.97
N PRO A 93 -19.17 -26.52 -11.35
CA PRO A 93 -17.90 -25.97 -11.80
C PRO A 93 -16.85 -26.11 -10.69
N ASP A 94 -15.67 -26.59 -11.06
CA ASP A 94 -14.53 -26.72 -10.15
C ASP A 94 -13.97 -25.33 -9.83
N ILE A 95 -14.25 -24.86 -8.61
CA ILE A 95 -13.77 -23.59 -8.05
C ILE A 95 -12.62 -23.88 -7.11
N ARG A 96 -11.46 -23.24 -7.32
CA ARG A 96 -10.37 -23.37 -6.37
C ARG A 96 -10.76 -22.82 -5.00
N LYS A 97 -10.60 -23.66 -3.97
CA LYS A 97 -10.84 -23.28 -2.57
C LYS A 97 -9.66 -22.59 -1.92
N THR A 98 -8.45 -22.83 -2.40
CA THR A 98 -7.23 -22.19 -1.92
C THR A 98 -6.96 -20.90 -2.68
N PRO A 99 -6.66 -19.78 -2.01
CA PRO A 99 -6.35 -18.53 -2.69
C PRO A 99 -5.12 -18.64 -3.59
N TYR A 100 -5.15 -17.97 -4.73
CA TYR A 100 -3.93 -17.67 -5.47
C TYR A 100 -3.10 -16.68 -4.67
N THR A 101 -1.79 -16.88 -4.61
CA THR A 101 -0.91 -15.98 -3.86
C THR A 101 -0.09 -15.12 -4.81
N ILE A 102 -0.18 -13.80 -4.62
CA ILE A 102 0.72 -12.81 -5.21
C ILE A 102 1.73 -12.41 -4.15
N ARG A 103 3.00 -12.73 -4.42
CA ARG A 103 4.10 -12.32 -3.56
C ARG A 103 4.65 -10.97 -4.00
N LEU A 104 4.72 -10.02 -3.08
CA LEU A 104 5.38 -8.73 -3.26
C LEU A 104 6.77 -8.80 -2.64
N ASP A 105 7.81 -8.82 -3.47
CA ASP A 105 9.19 -8.95 -3.02
C ASP A 105 10.17 -8.35 -4.04
N ASN A 106 11.34 -7.91 -3.58
CA ASN A 106 12.37 -7.26 -4.42
C ASN A 106 11.80 -6.19 -5.36
N PHE A 107 10.90 -5.38 -4.83
CA PHE A 107 10.20 -4.33 -5.55
C PHE A 107 9.36 -4.80 -6.77
N ARG A 108 8.84 -6.03 -6.73
CA ARG A 108 8.09 -6.67 -7.82
C ARG A 108 6.93 -7.52 -7.28
N ALA A 109 5.87 -7.65 -8.08
CA ALA A 109 4.82 -8.63 -7.85
C ALA A 109 5.10 -9.93 -8.63
N TYR A 110 4.83 -11.08 -8.00
CA TYR A 110 4.92 -12.37 -8.64
C TYR A 110 3.73 -13.28 -8.24
N PRO A 111 2.88 -13.69 -9.20
CA PRO A 111 2.83 -13.21 -10.57
C PRO A 111 2.35 -11.75 -10.66
N SER A 112 2.60 -11.07 -11.78
CA SER A 112 2.05 -9.73 -12.08
C SER A 112 0.75 -9.78 -12.88
N SER A 113 0.32 -10.97 -13.28
CA SER A 113 -0.96 -11.18 -13.95
C SER A 113 -1.53 -12.54 -13.59
N LEU A 114 -2.85 -12.64 -13.51
CA LEU A 114 -3.53 -13.88 -13.17
C LEU A 114 -4.88 -14.00 -13.88
N ASP A 115 -5.17 -15.17 -14.41
CA ASP A 115 -6.50 -15.57 -14.88
C ASP A 115 -7.14 -16.46 -13.82
N ILE A 116 -8.32 -16.06 -13.33
CA ILE A 116 -9.11 -16.79 -12.34
C ILE A 116 -10.56 -16.91 -12.80
N LYS A 117 -11.37 -17.63 -12.02
CA LYS A 117 -12.82 -17.71 -12.20
C LYS A 117 -13.57 -16.91 -11.15
N GLU A 118 -14.83 -16.53 -11.43
CA GLU A 118 -15.69 -15.96 -10.37
C GLU A 118 -15.79 -16.92 -9.17
N GLY A 119 -15.94 -16.35 -7.97
CA GLY A 119 -15.89 -17.07 -6.70
C GLY A 119 -14.49 -17.44 -6.23
N GLU A 120 -13.42 -17.23 -7.01
CA GLU A 120 -12.04 -17.50 -6.59
C GLU A 120 -11.43 -16.32 -5.81
N THR A 121 -10.44 -16.64 -4.96
CA THR A 121 -9.78 -15.68 -4.06
C THR A 121 -8.33 -15.45 -4.46
N VAL A 122 -7.87 -14.19 -4.37
CA VAL A 122 -6.46 -13.84 -4.51
C VAL A 122 -5.96 -13.19 -3.22
N ALA A 123 -4.76 -13.56 -2.80
CA ALA A 123 -4.08 -13.04 -1.62
C ALA A 123 -2.75 -12.38 -2.00
N TRP A 124 -2.56 -11.13 -1.61
CA TRP A 124 -1.31 -10.40 -1.73
C TRP A 124 -0.54 -10.52 -0.41
N ILE A 125 0.72 -10.89 -0.47
CA ILE A 125 1.59 -11.01 0.71
C ILE A 125 2.89 -10.23 0.51
N ASN A 126 3.23 -9.41 1.49
CA ASN A 126 4.47 -8.64 1.49
C ASN A 126 5.63 -9.46 2.06
N TYR A 127 6.64 -9.75 1.23
CA TYR A 127 7.90 -10.41 1.60
C TYR A 127 9.12 -9.50 1.45
N GLN A 128 8.93 -8.19 1.27
CA GLN A 128 10.01 -7.22 1.13
C GLN A 128 10.77 -7.03 2.46
N GLU A 129 11.91 -7.70 2.61
CA GLU A 129 12.75 -7.60 3.82
C GLU A 129 13.87 -6.55 3.72
N SER A 130 14.37 -6.27 2.52
CA SER A 130 15.59 -5.46 2.34
C SER A 130 15.45 -4.42 1.22
N PRO A 131 15.22 -3.13 1.54
CA PRO A 131 14.85 -2.63 2.86
C PRO A 131 13.42 -3.06 3.21
N ARG A 132 13.16 -3.29 4.49
CA ARG A 132 11.83 -3.62 4.99
C ARG A 132 10.89 -2.45 4.77
N ARG A 133 9.70 -2.72 4.22
CA ARG A 133 8.69 -1.70 3.93
C ARG A 133 7.29 -2.22 4.23
N VAL A 134 6.41 -1.30 4.59
CA VAL A 134 4.96 -1.51 4.54
C VAL A 134 4.50 -1.04 3.16
N PHE A 135 3.65 -1.83 2.51
CA PHE A 135 3.05 -1.47 1.23
C PHE A 135 1.60 -1.04 1.44
N THR A 136 1.13 -0.10 0.62
CA THR A 136 -0.28 0.24 0.52
C THR A 136 -0.80 -0.34 -0.78
N LEU A 137 -1.71 -1.31 -0.69
CA LEU A 137 -2.39 -1.94 -1.82
C LEU A 137 -3.68 -1.19 -2.13
N THR A 138 -3.83 -0.81 -3.40
CA THR A 138 -4.99 -0.06 -3.91
C THR A 138 -5.62 -0.82 -5.06
N SER A 139 -6.95 -0.85 -5.13
CA SER A 139 -7.72 -1.30 -6.30
C SER A 139 -8.08 -0.09 -7.15
N GLU A 140 -7.83 -0.14 -8.47
CA GLU A 140 -8.23 0.94 -9.37
C GLU A 140 -9.74 0.99 -9.60
N GLU A 141 -10.44 -0.12 -9.34
CA GLU A 141 -11.89 -0.27 -9.45
C GLU A 141 -12.62 -0.06 -8.11
N ASP A 142 -11.95 0.50 -7.10
CA ASP A 142 -12.50 0.83 -5.79
C ASP A 142 -13.18 -0.37 -5.08
N LEU A 143 -12.66 -1.59 -5.27
CA LEU A 143 -13.22 -2.82 -4.70
C LEU A 143 -13.13 -2.89 -3.16
N PHE A 144 -12.18 -2.17 -2.59
CA PHE A 144 -11.92 -2.08 -1.15
C PHE A 144 -11.13 -0.81 -0.83
N GLU A 145 -11.16 -0.38 0.43
CA GLU A 145 -10.29 0.70 0.93
C GLU A 145 -8.82 0.29 0.93
N ASP A 146 -7.92 1.23 0.65
CA ASP A 146 -6.47 1.04 0.65
C ASP A 146 -5.96 0.17 1.82
N ALA A 147 -5.36 -0.97 1.48
CA ALA A 147 -4.95 -1.97 2.46
C ALA A 147 -3.46 -1.85 2.81
N SER A 148 -3.16 -1.78 4.11
CA SER A 148 -1.78 -1.78 4.61
C SER A 148 -1.22 -3.21 4.72
N LEU A 149 -0.21 -3.52 3.91
CA LEU A 149 0.49 -4.79 3.85
C LEU A 149 1.83 -4.71 4.59
N VAL A 150 1.81 -5.07 5.88
CA VAL A 150 3.01 -5.24 6.70
C VAL A 150 3.77 -6.51 6.29
N TYR A 151 5.09 -6.55 6.50
CA TYR A 151 5.92 -7.73 6.21
C TYR A 151 5.30 -9.02 6.79
N ARG A 152 5.22 -10.05 5.95
CA ARG A 152 4.59 -11.37 6.17
C ARG A 152 3.10 -11.33 6.52
N ARG A 153 2.41 -10.21 6.32
CA ARG A 153 0.96 -10.12 6.38
C ARG A 153 0.37 -10.18 4.98
N SER A 154 -0.81 -10.81 4.89
CA SER A 154 -1.55 -10.94 3.65
C SER A 154 -2.87 -10.17 3.72
N PHE A 155 -3.28 -9.66 2.58
CA PHE A 155 -4.64 -9.21 2.31
C PHE A 155 -5.25 -10.13 1.27
N ALA A 156 -6.52 -10.52 1.41
CA ALA A 156 -7.19 -11.42 0.48
C ALA A 156 -8.52 -10.83 0.02
N TYR A 157 -8.85 -11.04 -1.26
CA TYR A 157 -10.08 -10.60 -1.89
C TYR A 157 -10.67 -11.71 -2.76
N THR A 158 -11.98 -11.93 -2.64
CA THR A 158 -12.74 -12.89 -3.45
C THR A 158 -13.50 -12.16 -4.53
N PHE A 159 -13.29 -12.57 -5.78
CA PHE A 159 -13.90 -11.94 -6.94
C PHE A 159 -15.21 -12.62 -7.26
N ASN A 160 -16.34 -11.91 -7.15
CA ASN A 160 -17.66 -12.47 -7.44
C ASN A 160 -18.24 -11.97 -8.77
N GLU A 161 -17.49 -11.15 -9.50
CA GLU A 161 -17.90 -10.56 -10.77
C GLU A 161 -16.79 -10.79 -11.79
N THR A 162 -17.18 -11.08 -13.03
CA THR A 162 -16.25 -11.19 -14.15
C THR A 162 -15.72 -9.82 -14.54
N GLY A 163 -14.47 -9.75 -14.98
CA GLY A 163 -13.88 -8.48 -15.36
C GLY A 163 -12.36 -8.52 -15.44
N THR A 164 -11.77 -7.35 -15.65
CA THR A 164 -10.34 -7.14 -15.47
C THR A 164 -10.16 -6.09 -14.38
N TYR A 165 -9.31 -6.40 -13.41
CA TYR A 165 -9.08 -5.60 -12.23
C TYR A 165 -7.59 -5.28 -12.11
N THR A 166 -7.29 -4.02 -11.82
CA THR A 166 -5.92 -3.53 -11.69
C THR A 166 -5.65 -3.17 -10.24
N PHE A 167 -4.56 -3.74 -9.71
CA PHE A 167 -4.11 -3.49 -8.35
C PHE A 167 -2.73 -2.88 -8.37
N THR A 168 -2.53 -1.84 -7.58
CA THR A 168 -1.26 -1.11 -7.52
C THR A 168 -0.72 -1.09 -6.10
N ILE A 169 0.60 -0.97 -5.98
CA ILE A 169 1.24 -0.62 -4.72
C ILE A 169 1.69 0.83 -4.81
N ILE A 170 1.20 1.68 -3.91
CA ILE A 170 1.47 3.13 -3.96
C ILE A 170 2.98 3.40 -4.04
N GLY A 171 3.38 4.13 -5.09
CA GLY A 171 4.78 4.51 -5.35
C GLY A 171 5.66 3.36 -5.86
N GLN A 172 5.11 2.19 -6.18
CA GLN A 172 5.83 1.02 -6.68
C GLN A 172 5.19 0.43 -7.96
N PRO A 173 5.22 1.14 -9.10
CA PRO A 173 4.54 0.71 -10.34
C PRO A 173 5.05 -0.60 -10.96
N ARG A 174 6.19 -1.13 -10.46
CA ARG A 174 6.68 -2.46 -10.86
C ARG A 174 6.00 -3.61 -10.12
N MET A 175 5.11 -3.29 -9.18
CA MET A 175 4.29 -4.23 -8.43
C MET A 175 2.83 -4.24 -8.87
N ASP A 176 2.49 -3.53 -9.95
CA ASP A 176 1.13 -3.52 -10.46
C ASP A 176 0.75 -4.93 -10.93
N VAL A 177 -0.49 -5.32 -10.63
CA VAL A 177 -1.04 -6.65 -10.91
C VAL A 177 -2.33 -6.49 -11.70
N ASN A 178 -2.46 -7.26 -12.78
CA ASN A 178 -3.71 -7.39 -13.52
C ASN A 178 -4.38 -8.74 -13.21
N ILE A 179 -5.65 -8.74 -12.83
CA ILE A 179 -6.42 -9.95 -12.58
C ILE A 179 -7.58 -9.99 -13.55
N THR A 180 -7.65 -11.05 -14.36
CA THR A 180 -8.79 -11.32 -15.25
C THR A 180 -9.65 -12.40 -14.63
N VAL A 181 -10.93 -12.09 -14.41
CA VAL A 181 -11.92 -12.98 -13.82
C VAL A 181 -12.87 -13.43 -14.91
N ASN A 182 -12.89 -14.72 -15.16
CA ASN A 182 -13.71 -15.36 -16.18
C ASN A 182 -14.96 -16.01 -15.55
N GLU A 183 -15.96 -16.28 -16.39
CA GLU A 183 -17.13 -17.09 -16.01
C GLU A 183 -16.71 -18.51 -15.58
N LEU A 184 -17.58 -19.18 -14.83
CA LEU A 184 -17.35 -20.51 -14.26
C LEU A 184 -17.17 -21.64 -15.29
#